data_AF-A0A938SVX2-F1
#
_entry.id   AF-A0A938SVX2-F1
#
_cell.length_a   1.000
_cell.length_b   1.000
_cell.length_c   1.000
_cell.angle_alpha   90.00
_cell.angle_beta   90.00
_cell.angle_gamma   90.00
#
_symmetry.space_group_name_H-M   'P 1'
#
loop_
_entity.id
_entity.type
_entity.pdbx_description
1 polymer ?
#
loop_
_entity_poly.entity_id
_entity_poly.type
_entity_poly.pdbx_seq_one_letter_code
_entity_poly.pdbx_strand_id
1 'polypeptide(L)'
;MDLIGGLNLFVVILGFGFLILVHELGHYLAARWAGIRVDNFAVGMGPVVCSWRHGMGVQLGSSQPELCRRFNTTATAMIPEAALRDAGIGETEWTLRLLPLGGF
;
A
#
# COMPACT_ATOMS: atom_id res chain seq x y z
N MET A 1 -16.95 25.14 -16.62
CA MET A 1 -16.85 24.59 -15.25
C MET A 1 -16.76 25.78 -14.33
N ASP A 2 -17.87 26.12 -13.68
CA ASP A 2 -17.94 27.15 -12.66
C ASP A 2 -17.29 26.66 -11.34
N LEU A 3 -16.89 27.59 -10.48
CA LEU A 3 -16.13 27.29 -9.26
C LEU A 3 -16.85 26.30 -8.34
N ILE A 4 -18.18 26.37 -8.28
CA ILE A 4 -19.02 25.48 -7.45
C ILE A 4 -19.01 24.07 -8.04
N GLY A 5 -19.18 23.93 -9.35
CA GLY A 5 -19.06 22.65 -10.05
C GLY A 5 -17.69 21.99 -9.85
N GLY A 6 -16.60 22.77 -9.93
CA GLY A 6 -15.24 22.28 -9.69
C GLY A 6 -15.02 21.79 -8.25
N LEU A 7 -15.51 22.53 -7.26
CA LEU A 7 -15.44 22.14 -5.85
C LEU A 7 -16.22 20.85 -5.56
N ASN A 8 -17.42 20.71 -6.12
CA ASN A 8 -18.24 19.51 -5.94
C ASN A 8 -17.55 18.26 -6.47
N LEU A 9 -16.94 18.33 -7.66
CA LEU A 9 -16.18 17.22 -8.23
C LEU A 9 -15.00 16.83 -7.33
N PHE A 10 -14.26 17.82 -6.81
CA PHE A 10 -13.15 17.59 -5.90
C PHE A 10 -13.58 16.87 -4.62
N VAL A 11 -14.69 17.31 -4.00
CA VAL A 11 -15.26 16.66 -2.81
C VAL A 11 -15.68 15.23 -3.10
N VAL A 12 -16.29 14.95 -4.26
CA VAL A 12 -16.67 13.59 -4.67
C VAL A 12 -15.44 12.69 -4.80
N ILE A 13 -14.38 13.16 -5.45
CA ILE A 13 -13.12 12.39 -5.61
C ILE A 13 -12.51 12.10 -4.25
N LEU A 14 -12.43 13.09 -3.35
CA LEU A 14 -11.91 12.89 -2.00
C LEU A 14 -12.77 11.95 -1.17
N GLY A 15 -14.09 12.12 -1.18
CA GLY A 15 -15.02 11.28 -0.42
C GLY A 15 -14.99 9.83 -0.88
N PHE A 16 -14.96 9.60 -2.20
CA PHE A 16 -14.84 8.26 -2.76
C PHE A 16 -13.47 7.62 -2.47
N GLY A 17 -12.39 8.38 -2.60
CA GLY A 17 -11.04 7.92 -2.23
C GLY A 17 -10.93 7.55 -0.75
N PHE A 18 -11.54 8.34 0.14
CA PHE A 18 -11.60 8.05 1.57
C PHE A 18 -12.41 6.78 1.87
N LEU A 19 -13.54 6.58 1.18
CA LEU A 19 -14.35 5.38 1.33
C LEU A 19 -13.55 4.12 0.95
N ILE A 20 -12.83 4.16 -0.18
CA ILE A 20 -11.94 3.06 -0.60
C ILE A 20 -10.86 2.80 0.45
N LEU A 21 -10.19 3.86 0.93
CA LEU A 21 -9.16 3.73 1.96
C LEU A 21 -9.69 2.99 3.20
N VAL A 22 -10.86 3.38 3.70
CA VAL A 22 -11.47 2.74 4.89
C VAL A 22 -11.90 1.29 4.59
N HIS A 23 -12.40 1.01 3.38
CA HIS A 23 -12.79 -0.34 2.97
C HIS A 23 -11.58 -1.30 2.99
N GLU A 24 -10.50 -0.92 2.31
CA GLU A 24 -9.29 -1.73 2.24
C GLU A 24 -8.64 -1.86 3.62
N LEU A 25 -8.63 -0.79 4.41
CA LEU A 25 -8.15 -0.84 5.79
C LEU A 25 -8.95 -1.86 6.64
N GLY A 26 -10.25 -1.99 6.39
CA GLY A 26 -11.08 -3.03 7.01
C GLY A 26 -10.58 -4.43 6.71
N HIS A 27 -10.26 -4.74 5.44
CA HIS A 27 -9.69 -6.04 5.06
C HIS A 27 -8.33 -6.28 5.70
N TYR A 28 -7.46 -5.27 5.70
CA TYR A 28 -6.16 -5.34 6.35
C TYR A 28 -6.27 -5.67 7.84
N LEU A 29 -7.13 -4.94 8.55
CA LEU A 29 -7.35 -5.15 9.98
C LEU A 29 -7.98 -6.53 10.25
N ALA A 30 -8.93 -6.97 9.41
CA ALA A 30 -9.52 -8.29 9.53
C ALA A 30 -8.50 -9.42 9.33
N ALA A 31 -7.64 -9.32 8.30
CA ALA A 31 -6.55 -10.27 8.06
C ALA A 31 -5.57 -10.31 9.23
N ARG A 32 -5.16 -9.14 9.72
CA ARG A 32 -4.30 -9.00 10.90
C ARG A 32 -4.91 -9.57 12.16
N TRP A 33 -6.23 -9.41 12.36
CA TRP A 33 -6.92 -9.99 13.50
C TRP A 33 -7.04 -11.51 13.39
N ALA A 34 -7.16 -12.05 12.19
CA ALA A 34 -7.11 -13.48 11.92
C ALA A 34 -5.69 -14.09 12.00
N GLY A 35 -4.66 -13.30 12.31
CA GLY A 35 -3.26 -13.75 12.36
C GLY A 35 -2.65 -13.99 10.97
N ILE A 36 -3.27 -13.47 9.91
CA ILE A 36 -2.75 -13.55 8.55
C ILE A 36 -1.81 -12.37 8.31
N ARG A 37 -0.56 -12.68 7.97
CA ARG A 37 0.44 -11.68 7.57
C ARG A 37 0.04 -11.04 6.23
N VAL A 38 0.12 -9.72 6.17
CA VAL A 38 -0.13 -8.95 4.94
C VAL A 38 1.16 -8.27 4.51
N ASP A 39 1.73 -8.73 3.39
CA ASP A 39 2.99 -8.20 2.84
C ASP A 39 2.83 -6.87 2.10
N ASN A 40 1.65 -6.61 1.56
CA ASN A 40 1.36 -5.39 0.82
C ASN A 40 -0.08 -4.94 1.09
N PHE A 41 -0.21 -3.68 1.50
CA PHE A 41 -1.45 -2.94 1.58
C PHE A 41 -1.47 -1.89 0.47
N ALA A 42 -2.46 -1.92 -0.39
CA ALA A 42 -2.59 -1.05 -1.55
C ALA A 42 -3.89 -0.25 -1.50
N VAL A 43 -3.76 1.06 -1.70
CA VAL A 43 -4.89 1.95 -1.97
C VAL A 43 -4.90 2.25 -3.46
N GLY A 44 -5.93 1.80 -4.15
CA GLY A 44 -6.08 1.94 -5.59
C GLY A 44 -5.53 0.77 -6.41
N MET A 45 -5.47 0.95 -7.72
CA MET A 45 -5.06 -0.04 -8.71
C MET A 45 -4.03 0.51 -9.71
N GLY A 46 -3.35 -0.41 -10.40
CA GLY A 46 -2.36 -0.07 -11.43
C GLY A 46 -0.97 0.18 -10.83
N PRO A 47 -0.12 0.98 -11.52
CA PRO A 47 1.26 1.19 -11.10
C PRO A 47 1.34 1.89 -9.74
N VAL A 48 2.33 1.48 -8.94
CA VAL A 48 2.62 2.11 -7.64
C VAL A 48 3.22 3.49 -7.90
N VAL A 49 2.58 4.52 -7.37
CA VAL A 49 3.05 5.91 -7.45
C VAL A 49 4.06 6.15 -6.36
N CYS A 50 3.69 5.80 -5.13
CA CYS A 50 4.60 5.82 -3.99
C CYS A 50 4.32 4.65 -3.06
N SER A 51 5.32 4.29 -2.29
CA SER A 51 5.16 3.35 -1.20
C SER A 51 5.92 3.77 0.04
N TRP A 52 5.49 3.21 1.17
CA TRP A 52 6.17 3.33 2.44
C TRP A 52 6.29 1.95 3.07
N ARG A 53 7.48 1.63 3.57
CA ARG A 53 7.69 0.47 4.43
C ARG A 53 8.53 0.86 5.61
N HIS A 54 8.13 0.43 6.81
CA HIS A 54 8.90 0.65 8.02
C HIS A 54 10.35 0.16 7.82
N GLY A 55 11.35 0.96 8.21
CA GLY A 55 12.77 0.67 8.00
C GLY A 55 13.34 1.07 6.63
N MET A 56 12.50 1.37 5.63
CA MET A 56 12.94 1.86 4.30
C MET A 56 12.41 3.26 3.96
N GLY A 57 11.39 3.74 4.66
CA GLY A 57 10.84 5.07 4.42
C GLY A 57 9.99 5.14 3.15
N VAL A 58 9.79 6.37 2.65
CA VAL A 58 8.98 6.65 1.46
C VAL A 58 9.83 6.47 0.19
N GLN A 59 9.28 5.78 -0.80
CA GLN A 59 9.90 5.55 -2.10
C GLN A 59 8.91 5.91 -3.22
N LEU A 60 9.44 6.34 -4.36
CA LEU A 60 8.67 6.43 -5.61
C LEU A 60 8.66 5.04 -6.25
N GLY A 61 7.47 4.50 -6.51
CA GLY A 61 7.32 3.10 -6.89
C GLY A 61 7.32 2.13 -5.70
N SER A 62 7.53 0.84 -5.97
CA SER A 62 7.49 -0.21 -4.95
C SER A 62 8.85 -0.44 -4.30
N SER A 63 8.83 -0.88 -3.04
CA SER A 63 9.97 -1.33 -2.24
C SER A 63 10.46 -2.75 -2.59
N GLN A 64 9.66 -3.49 -3.36
CA GLN A 64 9.95 -4.85 -3.84
C GLN A 64 11.34 -5.02 -4.48
N PRO A 65 11.79 -4.16 -5.42
CA PRO A 65 13.11 -4.33 -6.05
C PRO A 65 14.28 -4.25 -5.06
N GLU A 66 14.15 -3.38 -4.05
CA GLU A 66 15.16 -3.23 -3.00
C GLU A 66 15.15 -4.45 -2.05
N LEU A 67 13.97 -4.99 -1.71
CA LEU A 67 13.84 -6.23 -0.95
C LEU A 67 14.45 -7.43 -1.69
N CYS A 68 14.13 -7.58 -2.98
CA CYS A 68 14.70 -8.63 -3.83
C CYS A 68 16.23 -8.56 -3.85
N ARG A 69 16.79 -7.35 -3.95
CA ARG A 69 18.24 -7.13 -3.90
C ARG A 69 18.85 -7.50 -2.54
N ARG A 70 18.22 -7.08 -1.43
CA ARG A 70 18.76 -7.30 -0.07
C ARG A 70 18.72 -8.75 0.37
N PHE A 71 17.65 -9.47 0.03
CA PHE A 71 17.42 -10.85 0.44
C PHE A 71 17.74 -11.87 -0.65
N ASN A 72 18.35 -11.43 -1.76
CA ASN A 72 18.67 -12.24 -2.92
C ASN A 72 17.49 -13.13 -3.34
N THR A 73 16.33 -12.50 -3.52
CA THR A 73 15.04 -13.18 -3.71
C THR A 73 14.27 -12.61 -4.90
N THR A 74 13.15 -13.25 -5.26
CA THR A 74 12.25 -12.81 -6.34
C THR A 74 11.01 -12.09 -5.80
N ALA A 75 10.35 -11.32 -6.65
CA ALA A 75 9.21 -10.48 -6.24
C ALA A 75 7.98 -11.26 -5.75
N THR A 76 7.90 -12.56 -6.05
CA THR A 76 6.84 -13.47 -5.61
C THR A 76 7.20 -14.26 -4.35
N ALA A 77 8.46 -14.19 -3.91
CA ALA A 77 8.91 -14.94 -2.75
C ALA A 77 8.61 -14.17 -1.45
N MET A 78 7.95 -14.85 -0.52
CA MET A 78 7.70 -14.33 0.82
C MET A 78 8.99 -14.40 1.64
N ILE A 79 9.50 -13.24 2.06
CA ILE A 79 10.67 -13.16 2.94
C ILE A 79 10.24 -13.53 4.37
N PRO A 80 10.94 -14.44 5.07
CA PRO A 80 10.61 -14.80 6.45
C PRO A 80 10.53 -13.59 7.39
N GLU A 81 9.54 -13.55 8.28
CA GLU A 81 9.36 -12.42 9.22
C GLU A 81 10.58 -12.21 10.10
N ALA A 82 11.24 -13.29 10.54
CA ALA A 82 12.46 -13.20 11.33
C ALA A 82 13.55 -12.42 10.59
N ALA A 83 13.76 -12.70 9.30
CA ALA A 83 14.75 -12.00 8.48
C ALA A 83 14.41 -10.52 8.29
N LEU A 84 13.13 -10.17 8.15
CA LEU A 84 12.69 -8.78 8.08
C LEU A 84 12.90 -8.06 9.42
N ARG A 85 12.57 -8.71 10.54
CA ARG A 85 12.78 -8.18 11.89
C ARG A 85 14.25 -7.94 12.19
N ASP A 86 15.12 -8.88 11.84
CA ASP A 86 16.58 -8.76 12.02
C ASP A 86 17.17 -7.62 11.17
N ALA A 87 16.58 -7.36 10.00
CA ALA A 87 16.94 -6.23 9.15
C ALA A 87 16.29 -4.89 9.57
N GLY A 88 15.44 -4.88 10.59
CA GLY A 88 14.68 -3.69 11.01
C GLY A 88 13.61 -3.22 10.02
N ILE A 89 13.17 -4.11 9.12
CA ILE A 89 12.21 -3.82 8.04
C ILE A 89 10.81 -4.32 8.44
N GLY A 90 9.78 -3.52 8.20
CA GLY A 90 8.39 -3.92 8.42
C GLY A 90 7.90 -4.96 7.41
N GLU A 91 6.98 -5.81 7.83
CA GLU A 91 6.36 -6.86 7.00
C GLU A 91 5.45 -6.29 5.90
N THR A 92 4.72 -5.20 6.17
CA THR A 92 3.76 -4.61 5.23
C THR A 92 4.36 -3.44 4.48
N GLU A 93 4.31 -3.48 3.15
CA GLU A 93 4.46 -2.29 2.30
C GLU A 93 3.12 -1.59 2.12
N TRP A 94 3.10 -0.29 2.34
CA TRP A 94 1.93 0.56 2.12
C TRP A 94 2.09 1.25 0.78
N THR A 95 1.22 0.98 -0.18
CA THR A 95 1.32 1.49 -1.56
C THR A 95 0.13 2.40 -1.90
N LEU A 96 0.43 3.52 -2.54
CA LEU A 96 -0.56 4.33 -3.24
C LEU A 96 -0.41 4.07 -4.74
N ARG A 97 -1.51 3.72 -5.40
CA ARG A 97 -1.52 3.38 -6.83
C ARG A 97 -2.24 4.45 -7.63
N LEU A 98 -1.94 4.49 -8.92
CA LEU A 98 -2.37 5.57 -9.81
C LEU A 98 -3.88 5.71 -9.92
N LEU A 99 -4.62 4.60 -9.95
CA LEU A 99 -6.07 4.62 -10.11
C LEU A 99 -6.74 4.56 -8.73
N PRO A 100 -7.62 5.52 -8.37
CA PRO A 100 -8.32 5.53 -7.09
C PRO A 100 -9.53 4.57 -7.13
N LEU A 101 -9.28 3.32 -7.49
CA LEU A 101 -10.26 2.24 -7.62
C LEU A 101 -9.67 0.99 -6.97
N GLY A 102 -10.42 0.35 -6.07
CA GLY A 102 -10.02 -0.90 -5.41
C GLY A 102 -8.76 -0.78 -4.53
N GLY A 103 -8.14 -1.93 -4.31
CA GLY A 103 -6.99 -2.11 -3.43
C GLY A 103 -6.84 -3.58 -3.05
N PHE A 104 -5.85 -3.89 -2.22
CA PHE A 104 -5.62 -5.22 -1.63
C PHE A 104 -4.64 -5.14 -0.47
#